data_AF-A0A817WN44-F1
#
_entry.id   AF-A0A817WN44-F1
#
_cell.length_a   1.000
_cell.length_b   1.000
_cell.length_c   1.000
_cell.angle_alpha   90.00
_cell.angle_beta   90.00
_cell.angle_gamma   90.00
#
_symmetry.space_group_name_H-M   'P 1'
#
loop_
_entity.id
_entity.type
_entity.pdbx_description
1 polymer ?
#
loop_
_entity_poly.entity_id
_entity_poly.type
_entity_poly.pdbx_seq_one_letter_code
_entity_poly.pdbx_strand_id
1 'polypeptide(L)'
;TIPQESALDRSPGDHNLTLNPSDRIIISNVVHAFDAFSGVSQMQRVLGLVKKSAYNFQYSVCLIIEFLSSYYNCVQSFISSTPDFKILTSTEQISLFQRNLVGVLCGYTVCLLNESGVFDTPENELVFSLFYDTEVALQAKNIVQKLNYDPVVMKLMLVCLAFSSNCYMVNNHGNINQDSLLLGTFRLFGSQNAYVEVCWKYLLEKYSFNHAVKIYSNLIKQLLDAFSISIDICNNNILHRVFLDTLIQQTKTLSIVDKTSTVPLWGKLL
;
A
#
# COMPACT_ATOMS: atom_id res chain seq x y z
N THR A 1 -24.00 -12.51 31.56
CA THR A 1 -24.65 -11.20 31.67
C THR A 1 -23.70 -10.18 31.09
N ILE A 2 -23.95 -9.76 29.85
CA ILE A 2 -23.07 -8.83 29.12
C ILE A 2 -23.40 -7.43 29.65
N PRO A 3 -22.42 -6.60 30.08
CA PRO A 3 -22.72 -5.25 30.50
C PRO A 3 -23.15 -4.44 29.27
N GLN A 4 -24.34 -3.85 29.33
CA GLN A 4 -24.71 -2.76 28.44
C GLN A 4 -23.79 -1.58 28.77
N GLU A 5 -22.76 -1.37 27.94
CA GLU A 5 -22.03 -0.11 27.93
C GLU A 5 -23.00 0.99 27.50
N SER A 6 -23.28 1.88 28.45
CA SER A 6 -24.05 3.09 28.30
C SER A 6 -23.58 3.89 27.09
N ALA A 7 -24.54 4.32 26.26
CA ALA A 7 -24.34 5.32 25.23
C ALA A 7 -23.69 6.56 25.87
N LEU A 8 -22.39 6.72 25.61
CA LEU A 8 -21.62 7.89 25.98
C LEU A 8 -22.26 9.11 25.30
N ASP A 9 -22.57 10.07 26.16
CA ASP A 9 -23.03 11.42 25.90
C ASP A 9 -22.21 12.05 24.76
N ARG A 10 -22.78 12.09 23.55
CA ARG A 10 -22.17 12.71 22.37
C ARG A 10 -22.29 14.21 22.52
N SER A 11 -21.17 14.90 22.72
CA SER A 11 -21.19 16.35 22.82
C SER A 11 -21.59 16.97 21.47
N PRO A 12 -22.19 18.17 21.44
CA PRO A 12 -22.61 18.83 20.19
C PRO A 12 -21.47 19.16 19.20
N GLY A 13 -20.20 18.88 19.54
CA GLY A 13 -19.05 18.97 18.64
C GLY A 13 -18.78 17.72 17.79
N ASP A 14 -19.50 16.61 17.99
CA ASP A 14 -19.22 15.30 17.37
C ASP A 14 -19.68 15.16 15.91
N HIS A 15 -20.34 16.17 15.33
CA HIS A 15 -20.84 16.10 13.94
C HIS A 15 -19.73 15.95 12.89
N ASN A 16 -18.47 16.28 13.22
CA ASN A 16 -17.33 16.11 12.33
C ASN A 16 -16.68 14.71 12.38
N LEU A 17 -17.14 13.80 13.25
CA LEU A 17 -16.52 12.48 13.41
C LEU A 17 -17.24 11.35 12.66
N THR A 18 -18.38 11.64 12.02
CA THR A 18 -19.14 10.67 11.22
C THR A 18 -18.75 10.72 9.75
N LEU A 19 -18.81 9.58 9.05
CA LEU A 19 -18.59 9.56 7.60
C LEU A 19 -19.70 10.32 6.87
N ASN A 20 -19.33 11.37 6.16
CA ASN A 20 -20.23 12.08 5.25
C ASN A 20 -20.32 11.36 3.88
N PRO A 21 -21.22 11.77 2.96
CA PRO A 21 -21.34 11.14 1.64
C PRO A 21 -20.04 11.16 0.82
N SER A 22 -19.26 12.24 0.88
CA SER A 22 -17.97 12.36 0.18
C SER A 22 -16.94 11.36 0.72
N ASP A 23 -16.88 11.16 2.04
CA ASP A 23 -16.00 10.18 2.68
C ASP A 23 -16.33 8.77 2.19
N ARG A 24 -17.61 8.44 2.04
CA ARG A 24 -18.05 7.13 1.50
C ARG A 24 -17.69 6.94 0.04
N ILE A 25 -17.72 7.99 -0.77
CA ILE A 25 -17.24 7.95 -2.16
C ILE A 25 -15.74 7.66 -2.20
N ILE A 26 -14.95 8.32 -1.34
CA ILE A 26 -13.50 8.05 -1.22
C ILE A 26 -13.25 6.58 -0.87
N ILE A 27 -13.93 6.06 0.15
CA ILE A 27 -13.81 4.64 0.54
C ILE A 27 -14.16 3.73 -0.63
N SER A 28 -15.31 3.96 -1.28
CA SER A 28 -15.75 3.15 -2.42
C SER A 28 -14.75 3.15 -3.56
N ASN A 29 -14.18 4.31 -3.90
CA ASN A 29 -13.19 4.45 -4.97
C ASN A 29 -11.91 3.69 -4.63
N VAL A 30 -11.41 3.82 -3.39
CA VAL A 30 -10.20 3.13 -2.93
C VAL A 30 -10.40 1.62 -2.91
N VAL A 31 -11.53 1.14 -2.40
CA VAL A 31 -11.86 -0.29 -2.36
C VAL A 31 -11.97 -0.85 -3.79
N HIS A 32 -12.74 -0.20 -4.66
CA HIS A 32 -12.90 -0.61 -6.05
C HIS A 32 -11.57 -0.62 -6.81
N ALA A 33 -10.74 0.41 -6.62
CA ALA A 33 -9.41 0.47 -7.22
C ALA A 33 -8.53 -0.70 -6.77
N PHE A 34 -8.48 -0.97 -5.46
CA PHE A 34 -7.68 -2.08 -4.94
C PHE A 34 -8.16 -3.42 -5.49
N ASP A 35 -9.47 -3.65 -5.49
CA ASP A 35 -10.07 -4.92 -5.94
C ASP A 35 -9.83 -5.15 -7.44
N ALA A 36 -9.90 -4.09 -8.26
CA ALA A 36 -9.62 -4.15 -9.68
C ALA A 36 -8.16 -4.53 -10.00
N PHE A 37 -7.22 -4.17 -9.12
CA PHE A 37 -5.79 -4.43 -9.30
C PHE A 37 -5.23 -5.39 -8.23
N SER A 38 -6.07 -6.22 -7.63
CA SER A 38 -5.63 -7.17 -6.59
C SER A 38 -4.79 -8.31 -7.19
N GLY A 39 -3.63 -8.55 -6.59
CA GLY A 39 -2.70 -9.63 -6.93
C GLY A 39 -3.04 -10.99 -6.29
N VAL A 40 -4.13 -11.07 -5.51
CA VAL A 40 -4.47 -12.24 -4.67
C VAL A 40 -4.65 -13.50 -5.50
N SER A 41 -5.42 -13.42 -6.59
CA SER A 41 -5.67 -14.56 -7.47
C SER A 41 -4.39 -15.08 -8.14
N GLN A 42 -3.47 -14.18 -8.49
CA GLN A 42 -2.18 -14.52 -9.08
C GLN A 42 -1.29 -15.21 -8.05
N MET A 43 -1.26 -14.73 -6.80
CA MET A 43 -0.51 -15.39 -5.72
C MET A 43 -1.05 -16.81 -5.47
N GLN A 44 -2.36 -16.98 -5.35
CA GLN A 44 -2.99 -18.29 -5.18
C GLN A 44 -2.68 -19.23 -6.34
N ARG A 45 -2.69 -18.73 -7.58
CA ARG A 45 -2.30 -19.50 -8.78
C ARG A 45 -0.84 -19.95 -8.69
N VAL A 46 0.07 -19.06 -8.31
CA VAL A 46 1.51 -19.37 -8.17
C VAL A 46 1.73 -20.42 -7.10
N LEU A 47 1.11 -20.27 -5.92
CA LEU A 47 1.15 -21.29 -4.86
C LEU A 47 0.72 -22.67 -5.38
N GLY A 48 -0.39 -22.72 -6.12
CA GLY A 48 -0.91 -23.96 -6.69
C GLY A 48 -0.01 -24.58 -7.77
N LEU A 49 0.65 -23.76 -8.59
CA LEU A 49 1.56 -24.23 -9.64
C LEU A 49 2.89 -24.71 -9.07
N VAL A 50 3.49 -23.95 -8.14
CA VAL A 50 4.77 -24.32 -7.53
C VAL A 50 4.65 -25.63 -6.74
N LYS A 51 3.53 -25.84 -6.04
CA LYS A 51 3.22 -27.12 -5.38
C LYS A 51 3.23 -28.30 -6.35
N LYS A 52 2.71 -28.11 -7.57
CA LYS A 52 2.66 -29.15 -8.61
C LYS A 52 4.01 -29.36 -9.30
N SER A 53 4.83 -28.31 -9.38
CA SER A 53 6.09 -28.31 -10.12
C SER A 53 7.31 -28.63 -9.25
N ALA A 54 7.14 -29.32 -8.11
CA ALA A 54 8.19 -29.61 -7.12
C ALA A 54 9.49 -30.22 -7.69
N TYR A 55 9.47 -30.72 -8.94
CA TYR A 55 10.62 -31.31 -9.64
C TYR A 55 11.27 -30.42 -10.71
N ASN A 56 10.77 -29.21 -10.99
CA ASN A 56 11.34 -28.31 -12.01
C ASN A 56 11.61 -26.90 -11.46
N PHE A 57 12.83 -26.70 -10.94
CA PHE A 57 13.29 -25.44 -10.39
C PHE A 57 13.23 -24.27 -11.38
N GLN A 58 13.62 -24.49 -12.64
CA GLN A 58 13.64 -23.44 -13.66
C GLN A 58 12.23 -22.93 -13.96
N TYR A 59 11.25 -23.82 -14.07
CA TYR A 59 9.86 -23.45 -14.25
C TYR A 59 9.33 -22.61 -13.06
N SER A 60 9.69 -23.01 -11.83
CA SER A 60 9.34 -22.23 -10.63
C SER A 60 9.91 -20.81 -10.73
N VAL A 61 11.19 -20.62 -11.03
CA VAL A 61 11.83 -19.28 -11.14
C VAL A 61 11.11 -18.38 -12.15
N CYS A 62 10.72 -18.90 -13.32
CA CYS A 62 9.95 -18.12 -14.30
C CYS A 62 8.60 -17.65 -13.73
N LEU A 63 7.87 -18.53 -13.04
CA LEU A 63 6.62 -18.16 -12.36
C LEU A 63 6.84 -17.08 -11.30
N ILE A 64 7.96 -17.14 -10.57
CA ILE A 64 8.31 -16.11 -9.58
C ILE A 64 8.50 -14.75 -10.25
N ILE A 65 9.28 -14.70 -11.33
CA ILE A 65 9.56 -13.45 -12.04
C ILE A 65 8.29 -12.85 -12.64
N GLU A 66 7.44 -13.68 -13.26
CA GLU A 66 6.13 -13.25 -13.77
C GLU A 66 5.22 -12.74 -12.66
N PHE A 67 5.20 -13.43 -11.52
CA PHE A 67 4.44 -13.00 -10.35
C PHE A 67 4.92 -11.65 -9.82
N LEU A 68 6.23 -11.48 -9.61
CA LEU A 68 6.80 -10.22 -9.15
C LEU A 68 6.46 -9.08 -10.12
N SER A 69 6.65 -9.29 -11.42
CA SER A 69 6.26 -8.30 -12.45
C SER A 69 4.79 -7.90 -12.32
N SER A 70 3.88 -8.89 -12.23
CA SER A 70 2.44 -8.63 -12.04
C SER A 70 2.16 -7.89 -10.73
N TYR A 71 2.80 -8.28 -9.64
CA TYR A 71 2.65 -7.71 -8.32
C TYR A 71 3.04 -6.22 -8.29
N TYR A 72 4.19 -5.89 -8.87
CA TYR A 72 4.66 -4.51 -9.00
C TYR A 72 3.72 -3.66 -9.87
N ASN A 73 3.22 -4.21 -10.99
CA ASN A 73 2.25 -3.55 -11.85
C ASN A 73 0.89 -3.33 -11.17
N CYS A 74 0.43 -4.29 -10.34
CA CYS A 74 -0.78 -4.17 -9.54
C CYS A 74 -0.72 -2.96 -8.61
N VAL A 75 0.38 -2.81 -7.86
CA VAL A 75 0.56 -1.68 -6.95
C VAL A 75 0.64 -0.36 -7.71
N GLN A 76 1.39 -0.30 -8.81
CA GLN A 76 1.47 0.90 -9.64
C GLN A 76 0.10 1.29 -10.21
N SER A 77 -0.68 0.33 -10.70
CA SER A 77 -2.02 0.56 -11.27
C SER A 77 -3.00 1.03 -10.22
N PHE A 78 -2.95 0.42 -9.03
CA PHE A 78 -3.76 0.84 -7.89
C PHE A 78 -3.51 2.31 -7.54
N ILE A 79 -2.26 2.71 -7.29
CA ILE A 79 -1.93 4.11 -6.95
C ILE A 79 -2.27 5.05 -8.11
N SER A 80 -1.90 4.69 -9.34
CA SER A 80 -2.15 5.50 -10.54
C SER A 80 -3.62 5.70 -10.86
N SER A 81 -4.49 4.81 -10.36
CA SER A 81 -5.93 4.92 -10.57
C SER A 81 -6.60 5.97 -9.68
N THR A 82 -5.96 6.34 -8.57
CA THR A 82 -6.52 7.30 -7.60
C THR A 82 -6.67 8.70 -8.22
N PRO A 83 -7.76 9.43 -7.92
CA PRO A 83 -7.96 10.79 -8.44
C PRO A 83 -6.81 11.74 -8.08
N ASP A 84 -6.33 11.68 -6.85
CA ASP A 84 -5.24 12.53 -6.34
C ASP A 84 -3.92 12.30 -7.07
N PHE A 85 -3.63 11.07 -7.50
CA PHE A 85 -2.40 10.81 -8.27
C PHE A 85 -2.50 11.41 -9.68
N LYS A 86 -3.68 11.31 -10.31
CA LYS A 86 -3.89 11.79 -11.69
C LYS A 86 -3.78 13.30 -11.84
N ILE A 87 -3.99 14.06 -10.77
CA ILE A 87 -3.85 15.53 -10.78
C ILE A 87 -2.42 15.99 -10.51
N LEU A 88 -1.52 15.10 -10.08
CA LEU A 88 -0.10 15.41 -9.90
C LEU A 88 0.55 15.62 -11.27
N THR A 89 1.52 16.54 -11.33
CA THR A 89 2.41 16.64 -12.47
C THR A 89 3.25 15.38 -12.61
N SER A 90 3.73 15.10 -13.82
CA SER A 90 4.68 14.01 -14.08
C SER A 90 5.83 13.94 -13.08
N THR A 91 6.45 15.09 -12.77
CA THR A 91 7.60 15.15 -11.86
C THR A 91 7.19 14.78 -10.43
N GLU A 92 6.01 15.22 -9.99
CA GLU A 92 5.44 14.86 -8.70
C GLU A 92 5.08 13.37 -8.63
N GLN A 93 4.49 12.79 -9.67
CA GLN A 93 4.19 11.35 -9.76
C GLN A 93 5.46 10.49 -9.64
N ILE A 94 6.52 10.88 -10.37
CA ILE A 94 7.83 10.20 -10.30
C ILE A 94 8.42 10.31 -8.89
N SER A 95 8.42 11.52 -8.31
CA SER A 95 8.95 11.75 -6.95
C SER A 95 8.17 10.95 -5.90
N LEU A 96 6.84 10.89 -6.02
CA LEU A 96 5.98 10.11 -5.14
C LEU A 96 6.36 8.62 -5.18
N PHE A 97 6.51 8.03 -6.36
CA PHE A 97 6.94 6.62 -6.45
C PHE A 97 8.38 6.42 -5.94
N GLN A 98 9.31 7.32 -6.26
CA GLN A 98 10.68 7.21 -5.76
C GLN A 98 10.77 7.19 -4.23
N ARG A 99 9.88 7.92 -3.55
CA ARG A 99 9.87 8.05 -2.08
C ARG A 99 9.06 6.97 -1.38
N ASN A 100 7.90 6.61 -1.94
CA ASN A 100 6.89 5.88 -1.19
C ASN A 100 6.60 4.48 -1.72
N LEU A 101 7.02 4.15 -2.94
CA LEU A 101 6.63 2.90 -3.59
C LEU A 101 7.03 1.67 -2.77
N VAL A 102 8.22 1.66 -2.15
CA VAL A 102 8.67 0.56 -1.29
C VAL A 102 7.74 0.38 -0.08
N GLY A 103 7.35 1.48 0.58
CA GLY A 103 6.43 1.41 1.71
C GLY A 103 5.04 0.94 1.31
N VAL A 104 4.53 1.40 0.16
CA VAL A 104 3.25 0.95 -0.39
C VAL A 104 3.30 -0.54 -0.74
N LEU A 105 4.34 -0.99 -1.44
CA LEU A 105 4.57 -2.40 -1.77
C LEU A 105 4.60 -3.24 -0.50
N CYS A 106 5.29 -2.79 0.53
CA CYS A 106 5.34 -3.48 1.80
C CYS A 106 3.94 -3.66 2.42
N GLY A 107 3.20 -2.56 2.59
CA GLY A 107 1.84 -2.64 3.12
C GLY A 107 0.94 -3.52 2.25
N TYR A 108 1.07 -3.43 0.93
CA TYR A 108 0.31 -4.23 -0.03
C TYR A 108 0.67 -5.72 0.09
N THR A 109 1.95 -6.05 0.30
CA THR A 109 2.42 -7.43 0.54
C THR A 109 1.73 -8.01 1.76
N VAL A 110 1.63 -7.24 2.86
CA VAL A 110 0.94 -7.70 4.07
C VAL A 110 -0.53 -8.05 3.77
N CYS A 111 -1.25 -7.19 3.02
CA CYS A 111 -2.61 -7.49 2.58
C CYS A 111 -2.66 -8.77 1.72
N LEU A 112 -1.76 -8.84 0.73
CA LEU A 112 -1.71 -9.93 -0.23
C LEU A 112 -1.45 -11.27 0.44
N LEU A 113 -0.49 -11.35 1.37
CA LEU A 113 -0.17 -12.57 2.10
C LEU A 113 -1.33 -13.03 2.98
N ASN A 114 -2.01 -12.09 3.63
CA ASN A 114 -3.18 -12.38 4.44
C ASN A 114 -4.36 -12.89 3.60
N GLU A 115 -4.72 -12.18 2.52
CA GLU A 115 -5.88 -12.53 1.68
C GLU A 115 -5.66 -13.77 0.80
N SER A 116 -4.41 -14.07 0.45
CA SER A 116 -4.10 -15.25 -0.38
C SER A 116 -4.00 -16.55 0.40
N GLY A 117 -3.95 -16.50 1.73
CA GLY A 117 -3.80 -17.70 2.58
C GLY A 117 -2.42 -18.34 2.48
N VAL A 118 -1.37 -17.55 2.24
CA VAL A 118 0.01 -18.05 2.11
C VAL A 118 0.48 -18.76 3.37
N PHE A 119 -0.02 -18.36 4.54
CA PHE A 119 0.37 -18.96 5.82
C PHE A 119 -0.70 -19.88 6.40
N ASP A 120 -1.74 -20.22 5.63
CA ASP A 120 -2.83 -21.10 6.08
C ASP A 120 -2.41 -22.56 6.13
N THR A 121 -1.44 -22.96 5.31
CA THR A 121 -0.90 -24.34 5.30
C THR A 121 0.63 -24.35 5.30
N PRO A 122 1.28 -25.33 5.96
CA PRO A 122 2.74 -25.45 5.95
C PRO A 122 3.33 -25.55 4.53
N GLU A 123 2.62 -26.16 3.60
CA GLU A 123 3.08 -26.29 2.21
C GLU A 123 3.07 -24.94 1.47
N ASN A 124 2.11 -24.05 1.75
CA ASN A 124 2.13 -22.69 1.19
C ASN A 124 3.30 -21.87 1.77
N GLU A 125 3.56 -22.01 3.09
CA GLU A 125 4.67 -21.35 3.77
C GLU A 125 6.04 -21.82 3.24
N LEU A 126 6.19 -23.12 2.97
CA LEU A 126 7.37 -23.66 2.31
C LEU A 126 7.56 -23.08 0.91
N VAL A 127 6.48 -22.93 0.15
CA VAL A 127 6.53 -22.28 -1.16
C VAL A 127 7.01 -20.84 -1.02
N PHE A 128 6.47 -20.06 -0.07
CA PHE A 128 6.95 -18.69 0.20
C PHE A 128 8.44 -18.64 0.57
N SER A 129 8.91 -19.63 1.34
CA SER A 129 10.32 -19.79 1.73
C SER A 129 11.25 -20.20 0.57
N LEU A 130 10.71 -20.46 -0.62
CA LEU A 130 11.52 -20.60 -1.85
C LEU A 130 11.80 -19.25 -2.51
N PHE A 131 10.96 -18.24 -2.27
CA PHE A 131 11.12 -16.88 -2.80
C PHE A 131 12.05 -16.05 -1.92
N TYR A 132 11.94 -16.28 -0.62
CA TYR A 132 12.64 -15.54 0.44
C TYR A 132 13.24 -16.55 1.40
N ASP A 133 14.28 -16.16 2.13
CA ASP A 133 14.81 -17.05 3.16
C ASP A 133 13.76 -17.37 4.24
N THR A 134 14.01 -18.45 4.98
CA THR A 134 13.13 -18.93 6.04
C THR A 134 12.93 -17.93 7.18
N GLU A 135 13.89 -17.03 7.41
CA GLU A 135 13.78 -16.02 8.47
C GLU A 135 12.78 -14.94 8.06
N VAL A 136 12.88 -14.42 6.84
CA VAL A 136 11.92 -13.49 6.23
C VAL A 136 10.52 -14.12 6.20
N ALA A 137 10.41 -15.39 5.82
CA ALA A 137 9.12 -16.10 5.83
C ALA A 137 8.49 -16.14 7.22
N LEU A 138 9.26 -16.47 8.25
CA LEU A 138 8.80 -16.51 9.64
C LEU A 138 8.40 -15.12 10.15
N GLN A 139 9.19 -14.10 9.85
CA GLN A 139 8.89 -12.72 10.22
C GLN A 139 7.61 -12.22 9.53
N ALA A 140 7.45 -12.46 8.23
CA ALA A 140 6.25 -12.11 7.48
C ALA A 140 5.00 -12.82 8.04
N LYS A 141 5.11 -14.12 8.36
CA LYS A 141 4.03 -14.88 9.01
C LYS A 141 3.64 -14.27 10.34
N ASN A 142 4.61 -13.91 11.18
CA ASN A 142 4.36 -13.28 12.48
C ASN A 142 3.62 -11.95 12.35
N ILE A 143 3.94 -11.16 11.33
CA ILE A 143 3.25 -9.89 11.05
C ILE A 143 1.81 -10.15 10.64
N VAL A 144 1.59 -11.04 9.67
CA VAL A 144 0.25 -11.39 9.18
C VAL A 144 -0.64 -11.94 10.31
N GLN A 145 -0.12 -12.83 11.15
CA GLN A 145 -0.88 -13.40 12.27
C GLN A 145 -1.25 -12.39 13.37
N LYS A 146 -0.46 -11.33 13.54
CA LYS A 146 -0.71 -10.26 14.52
C LYS A 146 -1.54 -9.12 13.94
N LEU A 147 -1.78 -9.13 12.64
CA LEU A 147 -2.58 -8.13 11.97
C LEU A 147 -4.05 -8.32 12.35
N ASN A 148 -4.62 -7.34 13.05
CA ASN A 148 -6.07 -7.26 13.21
C ASN A 148 -6.66 -6.70 11.91
N TYR A 149 -6.77 -7.58 10.92
CA TYR A 149 -7.02 -7.20 9.52
C TYR A 149 -8.44 -6.66 9.33
N ASP A 150 -8.52 -5.40 8.95
CA ASP A 150 -9.72 -4.79 8.39
C ASP A 150 -9.42 -4.39 6.93
N PRO A 151 -10.06 -5.02 5.93
CA PRO A 151 -9.73 -4.82 4.51
C PRO A 151 -9.89 -3.36 4.09
N VAL A 152 -10.88 -2.65 4.60
CA VAL A 152 -11.13 -1.25 4.20
C VAL A 152 -10.05 -0.34 4.78
N VAL A 153 -9.72 -0.53 6.06
CA VAL A 153 -8.67 0.25 6.74
C VAL A 153 -7.32 0.02 6.08
N MET A 154 -6.99 -1.24 5.76
CA MET A 154 -5.75 -1.56 5.04
C MET A 154 -5.66 -0.83 3.71
N LYS A 155 -6.70 -0.91 2.87
CA LYS A 155 -6.72 -0.28 1.55
C LYS A 155 -6.59 1.25 1.64
N LEU A 156 -7.27 1.89 2.59
CA LEU A 156 -7.11 3.33 2.87
C LEU A 156 -5.68 3.65 3.34
N MET A 157 -5.11 2.81 4.20
CA MET A 157 -3.75 3.00 4.71
C MET A 157 -2.70 2.92 3.59
N LEU A 158 -2.88 2.04 2.59
CA LEU A 158 -1.98 2.00 1.43
C LEU A 158 -1.96 3.32 0.65
N VAL A 159 -3.10 3.98 0.52
CA VAL A 159 -3.17 5.31 -0.09
C VAL A 159 -2.51 6.36 0.81
N CYS A 160 -2.73 6.30 2.14
CA CYS A 160 -2.04 7.17 3.08
C CYS A 160 -0.51 7.04 2.98
N LEU A 161 0.01 5.82 2.82
CA LEU A 161 1.42 5.55 2.59
C LEU A 161 1.88 6.12 1.24
N ALA A 162 1.11 5.93 0.18
CA ALA A 162 1.47 6.43 -1.15
C ALA A 162 1.63 7.95 -1.18
N PHE A 163 0.77 8.68 -0.47
CA PHE A 163 0.82 10.15 -0.38
C PHE A 163 1.60 10.67 0.84
N SER A 164 2.37 9.82 1.53
CA SER A 164 3.22 10.27 2.63
C SER A 164 4.39 11.14 2.14
N SER A 165 4.97 11.94 3.03
CA SER A 165 6.16 12.73 2.70
C SER A 165 7.37 11.87 2.37
N ASN A 166 7.52 10.75 3.11
CA ASN A 166 8.54 9.73 2.86
C ASN A 166 8.19 8.42 3.59
N CYS A 167 8.02 7.32 2.85
CA CYS A 167 7.92 5.97 3.43
C CYS A 167 9.21 5.15 3.27
N TYR A 168 10.27 5.71 2.69
CA TYR A 168 11.53 5.03 2.51
C TYR A 168 12.64 5.72 3.31
N MET A 169 13.17 5.00 4.31
CA MET A 169 14.20 5.51 5.21
C MET A 169 15.55 5.78 4.52
N VAL A 170 15.78 5.26 3.31
CA VAL A 170 17.02 5.53 2.57
C VAL A 170 16.86 6.84 1.82
N ASN A 171 17.41 7.88 2.43
CA ASN A 171 17.64 9.16 1.79
C ASN A 171 18.70 8.95 0.71
N ASN A 172 18.28 8.55 -0.50
CA ASN A 172 19.18 8.61 -1.65
C ASN A 172 19.66 10.07 -1.72
N HIS A 173 20.97 10.28 -1.66
CA HIS A 173 21.66 11.58 -1.58
C HIS A 173 21.38 12.55 -2.76
N GLY A 174 20.31 12.33 -3.53
CA GLY A 174 19.77 13.29 -4.48
C GLY A 174 19.28 14.54 -3.77
N ASN A 175 19.65 15.68 -4.32
CA ASN A 175 19.38 17.03 -3.83
C ASN A 175 17.89 17.23 -3.47
N ILE A 176 17.52 17.01 -2.19
CA ILE A 176 16.19 17.29 -1.63
C ILE A 176 15.73 18.71 -1.96
N ASN A 177 16.70 19.63 -2.07
CA ASN A 177 16.51 21.05 -2.35
C ASN A 177 15.88 21.35 -3.73
N GLN A 178 15.76 20.37 -4.63
CA GLN A 178 15.12 20.52 -5.94
C GLN A 178 13.87 19.63 -6.11
N ASP A 179 13.36 19.04 -5.05
CA ASP A 179 12.19 18.15 -5.16
C ASP A 179 10.90 18.95 -5.33
N SER A 180 10.36 18.95 -6.54
CA SER A 180 9.10 19.62 -6.88
C SER A 180 7.92 19.15 -6.02
N LEU A 181 7.94 17.90 -5.54
CA LEU A 181 6.88 17.37 -4.68
C LEU A 181 6.90 18.03 -3.30
N LEU A 182 8.09 18.33 -2.77
CA LEU A 182 8.22 19.04 -1.50
C LEU A 182 7.92 20.54 -1.63
N LEU A 183 8.16 21.13 -2.81
CA LEU A 183 7.77 22.51 -3.10
C LEU A 183 6.23 22.64 -3.28
N GLY A 184 5.56 21.59 -3.75
CA GLY A 184 4.10 21.46 -3.84
C GLY A 184 3.43 20.90 -2.57
N THR A 185 4.07 20.99 -1.41
CA THR A 185 3.75 20.29 -0.15
C THR A 185 2.28 20.36 0.28
N PHE A 186 1.58 21.46 -0.01
CA PHE A 186 0.17 21.61 0.33
C PHE A 186 -0.72 20.53 -0.31
N ARG A 187 -0.44 20.13 -1.56
CA ARG A 187 -1.25 19.12 -2.27
C ARG A 187 -1.01 17.72 -1.72
N LEU A 188 0.26 17.34 -1.55
CA LEU A 188 0.63 16.04 -1.01
C LEU A 188 0.04 15.82 0.39
N PHE A 189 0.25 16.78 1.31
CA PHE A 189 -0.30 16.69 2.66
C PHE A 189 -1.82 16.84 2.68
N GLY A 190 -2.41 17.62 1.77
CA GLY A 190 -3.86 17.72 1.61
C GLY A 190 -4.49 16.37 1.26
N SER A 191 -3.97 15.70 0.24
CA SER A 191 -4.42 14.36 -0.15
C SER A 191 -4.22 13.36 0.99
N GLN A 192 -3.02 13.31 1.58
CA GLN A 192 -2.74 12.39 2.69
C GLN A 192 -3.70 12.59 3.87
N ASN A 193 -3.89 13.83 4.31
CA ASN A 193 -4.77 14.14 5.44
C ASN A 193 -6.21 13.75 5.15
N ALA A 194 -6.70 13.97 3.92
CA ALA A 194 -8.05 13.54 3.54
C ALA A 194 -8.23 12.01 3.69
N TYR A 195 -7.27 11.20 3.22
CA TYR A 195 -7.33 9.75 3.38
C TYR A 195 -7.19 9.30 4.84
N VAL A 196 -6.32 9.95 5.62
CA VAL A 196 -6.14 9.66 7.06
C VAL A 196 -7.42 9.98 7.83
N GLU A 197 -8.06 11.11 7.55
CA GLU A 197 -9.30 11.52 8.20
C GLU A 197 -10.44 10.55 7.88
N VAL A 198 -10.61 10.17 6.61
CA VAL A 198 -11.60 9.17 6.18
C VAL A 198 -11.35 7.82 6.85
N CYS A 199 -10.08 7.38 6.92
CA CYS A 199 -9.68 6.16 7.62
C CYS A 199 -10.05 6.21 9.12
N TRP A 200 -9.79 7.34 9.77
CA TRP A 200 -10.10 7.52 11.18
C TRP A 200 -11.61 7.55 11.45
N LYS A 201 -12.38 8.29 10.64
CA LYS A 201 -13.85 8.32 10.72
C LYS A 201 -14.46 6.93 10.49
N TYR A 202 -13.93 6.16 9.54
CA TYR A 202 -14.36 4.78 9.31
C TYR A 202 -14.15 3.91 10.55
N LEU A 203 -12.99 4.02 11.20
CA LEU A 203 -12.71 3.30 12.43
C LEU A 203 -13.66 3.69 13.57
N LEU A 204 -13.94 4.98 13.75
CA LEU A 204 -14.88 5.47 14.78
C LEU A 204 -16.34 5.10 14.50
N GLU A 205 -16.74 4.98 13.23
CA GLU A 205 -18.07 4.50 12.86
C GLU A 205 -18.23 2.99 13.13
N LYS A 206 -17.18 2.21 12.92
CA LYS A 206 -17.22 0.74 13.03
C LYS A 206 -16.87 0.21 14.43
N TYR A 207 -16.04 0.91 15.17
CA TYR A 207 -15.48 0.46 16.45
C TYR A 207 -15.63 1.53 17.53
N SER A 208 -15.64 1.13 18.80
CA SER A 208 -15.55 2.09 19.91
C SER A 208 -14.21 2.83 19.86
N PHE A 209 -14.16 4.07 20.36
CA PHE A 209 -12.96 4.91 20.33
C PHE A 209 -11.70 4.17 20.81
N ASN A 210 -11.77 3.52 21.97
CA ASN A 210 -10.64 2.76 22.53
C ASN A 210 -10.22 1.59 21.64
N HIS A 211 -11.16 0.94 20.97
CA HIS A 211 -10.87 -0.18 20.07
C HIS A 211 -10.30 0.34 18.73
N ALA A 212 -10.83 1.45 18.20
CA ALA A 212 -10.31 2.13 17.02
C ALA A 212 -8.85 2.55 17.21
N VAL A 213 -8.50 3.17 18.35
CA VAL A 213 -7.11 3.51 18.70
C VAL A 213 -6.22 2.26 18.68
N LYS A 214 -6.66 1.17 19.32
CA LYS A 214 -5.89 -0.09 19.36
C LYS A 214 -5.66 -0.68 17.97
N ILE A 215 -6.71 -0.72 17.13
CA ILE A 215 -6.60 -1.20 15.74
C ILE A 215 -5.60 -0.34 14.98
N TYR A 216 -5.75 0.98 15.02
CA TYR A 216 -4.89 1.90 14.28
C TYR A 216 -3.44 1.81 14.74
N SER A 217 -3.18 1.83 16.04
CA SER A 217 -1.82 1.71 16.59
C SER A 217 -1.18 0.35 16.27
N ASN A 218 -1.94 -0.75 16.36
CA ASN A 218 -1.43 -2.07 15.99
C ASN A 218 -1.10 -2.13 14.49
N LEU A 219 -1.97 -1.58 13.64
CA LEU A 219 -1.73 -1.51 12.21
C LEU A 219 -0.45 -0.76 11.87
N ILE A 220 -0.27 0.46 12.42
CA ILE A 220 0.96 1.23 12.22
C ILE A 220 2.19 0.45 12.67
N LYS A 221 2.14 -0.22 13.82
CA LYS A 221 3.23 -1.08 14.28
C LYS A 221 3.53 -2.20 13.29
N GLN A 222 2.52 -2.96 12.84
CA GLN A 222 2.73 -4.05 11.88
C GLN A 222 3.31 -3.56 10.56
N LEU A 223 2.90 -2.37 10.09
CA LEU A 223 3.47 -1.76 8.88
C LEU A 223 4.94 -1.35 9.07
N LEU A 224 5.30 -0.78 10.22
CA LEU A 224 6.69 -0.45 10.54
C LEU A 224 7.57 -1.69 10.64
N ASP A 225 7.07 -2.74 11.29
CA ASP A 225 7.77 -4.03 11.36
C ASP A 225 7.97 -4.60 9.93
N ALA A 226 6.96 -4.50 9.07
CA ALA A 226 7.04 -4.95 7.68
C ALA A 226 8.00 -4.09 6.83
N PHE A 227 8.09 -2.77 7.10
CA PHE A 227 9.03 -1.88 6.43
C PHE A 227 10.47 -2.29 6.70
N SER A 228 10.80 -2.66 7.93
CA SER A 228 12.13 -3.14 8.30
C SER A 228 12.55 -4.33 7.42
N ILE A 229 11.67 -5.34 7.33
CA ILE A 229 11.92 -6.54 6.50
C ILE A 229 12.06 -6.16 5.03
N SER A 230 11.21 -5.27 4.53
CA SER A 230 11.19 -4.90 3.11
C SER A 230 12.46 -4.13 2.71
N ILE A 231 13.00 -3.31 3.61
CA ILE A 231 14.29 -2.64 3.40
C ILE A 231 15.41 -3.68 3.29
N ASP A 232 15.44 -4.67 4.18
CA ASP A 232 16.44 -5.73 4.13
C ASP A 232 16.33 -6.57 2.84
N ILE A 233 15.12 -6.91 2.42
CA ILE A 233 14.88 -7.58 1.13
C ILE A 233 15.38 -6.71 -0.02
N CYS A 234 15.04 -5.43 -0.09
CA CYS A 234 15.46 -4.55 -1.19
C CYS A 234 16.99 -4.36 -1.23
N ASN A 235 17.64 -4.29 -0.07
CA ASN A 235 19.10 -4.14 0.03
C ASN A 235 19.84 -5.42 -0.38
N ASN A 236 19.27 -6.59 -0.11
CA ASN A 236 19.95 -7.87 -0.34
C ASN A 236 19.49 -8.60 -1.61
N ASN A 237 18.33 -8.26 -2.19
CA ASN A 237 17.76 -8.92 -3.35
C ASN A 237 17.78 -8.02 -4.60
N ILE A 238 18.63 -8.37 -5.57
CA ILE A 238 18.81 -7.61 -6.81
C ILE A 238 17.55 -7.57 -7.68
N LEU A 239 16.71 -8.61 -7.67
CA LEU A 239 15.50 -8.64 -8.49
C LEU A 239 14.51 -7.56 -8.06
N HIS A 240 14.32 -7.38 -6.74
CA HIS A 240 13.43 -6.34 -6.21
C HIS A 240 13.91 -4.94 -6.60
N ARG A 241 15.22 -4.68 -6.60
CA ARG A 241 15.77 -3.40 -7.08
C ARG A 241 15.49 -3.17 -8.55
N VAL A 242 15.72 -4.19 -9.39
CA VAL A 242 15.46 -4.10 -10.84
C VAL A 242 13.98 -3.80 -11.12
N PHE A 243 13.05 -4.45 -10.42
CA PHE A 243 11.62 -4.17 -10.59
C PHE A 243 11.24 -2.75 -10.14
N LEU A 244 11.77 -2.29 -9.00
CA LEU A 244 11.57 -0.91 -8.52
C LEU A 244 12.06 0.12 -9.53
N ASP A 245 13.29 -0.04 -10.01
CA ASP A 245 13.89 0.87 -11.00
C ASP A 245 13.12 0.85 -12.32
N THR A 246 12.66 -0.33 -12.75
CA THR A 246 11.85 -0.50 -13.96
C THR A 246 10.52 0.24 -13.86
N LEU A 247 9.80 0.12 -12.74
CA LEU A 247 8.53 0.83 -12.53
C LEU A 247 8.72 2.35 -12.50
N ILE A 248 9.76 2.82 -11.81
CA ILE A 248 10.09 4.25 -11.76
C ILE A 248 10.40 4.75 -13.18
N GLN A 249 11.14 3.97 -13.98
CA GLN A 249 11.45 4.32 -15.35
C GLN A 249 10.23 4.27 -16.28
N GLN A 250 9.33 3.30 -16.12
CA GLN A 250 8.07 3.25 -16.87
C GLN A 250 7.20 4.47 -16.56
N THR A 251 7.11 4.85 -15.29
CA THR A 251 6.37 6.07 -14.88
C THR A 251 6.96 7.31 -15.55
N LYS A 252 8.30 7.43 -15.59
CA LYS A 252 8.98 8.52 -16.31
C LYS A 252 8.60 8.55 -17.80
N THR A 253 8.59 7.39 -18.46
CA THR A 253 8.26 7.30 -19.89
C THR A 253 6.81 7.66 -20.18
N LEU A 254 5.85 7.11 -19.43
CA LEU A 254 4.42 7.41 -19.59
C LEU A 254 4.12 8.90 -19.37
N SER A 255 4.77 9.48 -18.35
CA SER A 255 4.69 10.89 -18.03
C SER A 255 5.15 11.83 -19.16
N ILE A 256 6.16 11.43 -19.94
CA ILE A 256 6.68 12.27 -21.05
C ILE A 256 5.68 12.31 -22.21
N VAL A 257 4.99 11.20 -22.47
CA VAL A 257 4.00 11.11 -23.55
C VAL A 257 2.79 12.03 -23.28
N ASP A 258 2.40 12.18 -22.01
CA ASP A 258 1.21 12.94 -21.60
C ASP A 258 1.44 14.46 -21.47
N LYS A 259 2.70 14.94 -21.53
CA LYS A 259 3.02 16.38 -21.54
C LYS A 259 2.52 17.13 -22.77
N THR A 260 2.01 16.42 -23.77
CA THR A 260 1.40 17.03 -24.96
C THR A 260 -0.07 17.42 -24.76
N SER A 261 -0.69 17.08 -23.62
CA SER A 261 -2.15 17.17 -23.43
C SER A 261 -2.63 17.90 -22.16
N THR A 262 -1.78 18.17 -21.16
CA THR A 262 -2.25 18.57 -19.83
C THR A 262 -1.83 19.98 -19.41
N VAL A 263 -2.81 20.90 -19.37
CA VAL A 263 -2.72 22.15 -18.60
C VAL A 263 -3.09 21.83 -17.15
N PRO A 264 -2.27 22.19 -16.15
CA PRO A 264 -2.63 21.96 -14.75
C PRO A 264 -3.92 22.73 -14.42
N LEU A 265 -4.91 22.01 -13.85
CA LEU A 265 -6.24 22.54 -13.50
C LEU A 265 -6.22 23.68 -12.47
N TRP A 266 -5.08 23.92 -11.82
CA TRP A 266 -4.92 24.94 -10.79
C TRP A 266 -3.81 25.89 -11.19
N GLY A 267 -4.24 27.10 -11.56
CA GLY A 267 -3.45 28.14 -12.25
C GLY A 267 -4.32 29.18 -12.96
N LYS A 268 -5.60 28.89 -13.18
CA LYS A 268 -6.61 29.95 -13.32
C LYS A 268 -6.98 30.45 -11.92
N LEU A 269 -6.12 31.30 -11.38
CA LEU A 269 -6.47 32.15 -10.24
C LEU A 269 -7.74 32.94 -10.63
N LEU A 270 -8.76 32.89 -9.76
CA LEU A 270 -9.76 33.95 -9.64
C LEU A 270 -9.06 35.24 -9.20
#